data_AF-A0A3D4DK78-F1
#
_entry.id   AF-A0A3D4DK78-F1
#
_cell.length_a   1.000
_cell.length_b   1.000
_cell.length_c   1.000
_cell.angle_alpha   90.00
_cell.angle_beta   90.00
_cell.angle_gamma   90.00
#
_symmetry.space_group_name_H-M   'P 1'
#
loop_
_entity.id
_entity.type
_entity.pdbx_description
1 polymer ?
#
loop_
_entity_poly.entity_id
_entity_poly.type
_entity_poly.pdbx_seq_one_letter_code
_entity_poly.pdbx_strand_id
1 'polypeptide(L)' 'MKKQYLKYIILCLILLLCIIPNKIFAITSSGGYTIDNYNINMVVNEDNTFDITEEITTYFDSARHRNIQKDTNNK' A
#
# COMPACT_ATOMS: atom_id res chain seq x y z
N MET A 1 -37.76 25.20 24.90
CA MET A 1 -36.52 25.77 24.32
C MET A 1 -35.42 24.74 24.04
N LYS A 2 -35.17 23.73 24.89
CA LYS A 2 -34.08 22.74 24.67
C LYS A 2 -34.21 21.84 23.42
N LYS A 3 -35.44 21.48 23.01
CA LYS A 3 -35.69 20.57 21.86
C LYS A 3 -35.40 21.18 20.48
N GLN A 4 -35.40 22.51 20.36
CA GLN A 4 -35.08 23.19 19.09
C GLN A 4 -33.58 23.09 18.77
N TYR A 5 -32.72 23.28 19.77
CA TYR A 5 -31.27 23.15 19.63
C TYR A 5 -30.84 21.72 19.27
N LEU A 6 -31.56 20.71 19.75
CA LEU A 6 -31.28 19.31 19.44
C LEU A 6 -31.33 19.02 17.92
N LYS A 7 -32.26 19.64 17.19
CA LYS A 7 -32.36 19.50 15.73
C LYS A 7 -31.13 20.07 15.03
N TYR A 8 -30.68 21.25 15.46
CA TYR A 8 -29.49 21.89 14.89
C TYR A 8 -28.21 21.12 15.23
N ILE A 9 -28.11 20.56 16.45
CA ILE A 9 -27.00 19.70 16.85
C ILE A 9 -26.93 18.44 15.96
N ILE A 10 -28.07 17.79 15.72
CA ILE A 10 -28.15 16.61 14.83
C ILE A 10 -27.79 17.00 13.38
N LEU A 11 -28.28 18.14 12.89
CA LEU A 11 -27.96 18.64 11.55
C LEU A 11 -26.45 18.92 11.39
N CYS A 12 -25.83 19.56 12.39
CA CYS A 12 -24.38 19.79 12.40
C CYS A 12 -23.60 18.46 12.43
N LEU A 13 -24.08 17.46 13.18
CA LEU A 13 -23.45 16.14 13.23
C LEU A 13 -23.48 15.44 11.86
N ILE A 14 -24.63 15.52 11.16
CA ILE A 14 -24.79 14.97 9.80
C ILE A 14 -23.87 15.71 8.81
N LEU A 15 -23.81 17.04 8.91
CA LEU A 15 -22.93 17.83 8.05
C LEU A 15 -21.46 17.50 8.29
N LEU A 16 -21.06 17.23 9.53
CA LEU A 16 -19.71 16.83 9.89
C LEU A 16 -19.32 15.47 9.27
N LEU A 17 -20.27 14.53 9.24
CA LEU A 17 -20.08 13.21 8.60
C LEU A 17 -19.86 13.34 7.08
N CYS A 18 -20.44 14.35 6.42
CA CYS A 18 -20.24 14.62 4.99
C CYS A 18 -18.82 15.10 4.65
N ILE A 19 -18.03 15.57 5.63
CA ILE A 19 -16.65 16.04 5.43
C ILE A 19 -15.66 14.88 5.45
N ILE A 20 -16.07 13.69 5.90
CA ILE A 20 -15.20 12.51 5.92
C ILE A 20 -14.88 12.13 4.47
N PRO A 21 -13.60 12.19 4.05
CA PRO A 21 -13.23 11.84 2.69
C PRO A 21 -13.53 10.37 2.44
N ASN A 22 -14.40 10.08 1.46
CA ASN A 22 -14.72 8.71 1.02
C ASN A 22 -13.60 8.06 0.19
N LYS A 23 -12.45 8.72 0.04
CA LYS A 23 -11.31 8.20 -0.69
C LYS A 23 -10.23 7.77 0.29
N ILE A 24 -10.01 6.47 0.35
CA ILE A 24 -8.80 5.90 0.92
C ILE A 24 -7.70 6.18 -0.10
N PHE A 25 -6.75 7.04 0.25
CA PHE A 25 -5.53 7.16 -0.53
C PHE A 25 -4.74 5.87 -0.31
N ALA A 26 -4.76 4.98 -1.31
CA ALA A 26 -3.73 3.97 -1.39
C ALA A 26 -2.39 4.72 -1.50
N ILE A 27 -1.42 4.36 -0.67
CA ILE A 27 -0.05 4.84 -0.81
C ILE A 27 0.41 4.36 -2.19
N THR A 28 0.36 5.25 -3.18
CA THR A 28 1.05 5.03 -4.44
C THR A 28 2.53 4.98 -4.10
N SER A 29 3.26 4.02 -4.68
CA SER A 29 4.63 3.78 -4.23
C SER A 29 5.42 5.08 -4.35
N SER A 30 6.00 5.54 -3.23
CA SER A 30 6.92 6.67 -3.22
C SER A 30 8.14 6.44 -4.14
N GLY A 31 8.31 5.22 -4.66
CA GLY A 31 9.38 4.80 -5.54
C GLY A 31 9.14 5.06 -7.02
N GLY A 32 7.98 5.53 -7.47
CA GLY A 32 7.71 5.79 -8.90
C GLY A 32 7.57 4.52 -9.74
N TYR A 33 7.00 3.48 -9.13
CA TYR A 33 6.62 2.24 -9.79
C TYR A 33 5.29 1.71 -9.25
N THR A 34 4.51 1.07 -10.09
CA THR A 34 3.28 0.37 -9.69
C THR A 34 3.58 -1.12 -9.68
N ILE A 35 3.30 -1.80 -8.55
CA ILE A 35 3.32 -3.26 -8.49
C ILE A 35 2.02 -3.75 -9.11
N ASP A 36 2.13 -4.48 -10.22
CA ASP A 36 1.00 -5.05 -10.94
C ASP A 36 0.62 -6.42 -10.38
N ASN A 37 1.63 -7.24 -10.09
CA ASN A 37 1.44 -8.57 -9.53
C ASN A 37 2.57 -8.90 -8.55
N TYR A 38 2.22 -9.65 -7.51
CA TYR A 38 3.17 -10.16 -6.54
C TYR A 38 2.84 -11.61 -6.19
N ASN A 39 3.69 -12.53 -6.64
CA ASN A 39 3.57 -13.94 -6.36
C ASN A 39 4.69 -14.36 -5.41
N ILE A 40 4.33 -15.09 -4.36
CA ILE A 40 5.27 -15.61 -3.37
C ILE A 40 5.07 -17.12 -3.29
N ASN A 41 6.14 -17.86 -3.50
CA ASN A 41 6.20 -19.28 -3.18
C ASN A 41 7.09 -19.47 -1.96
N MET A 42 6.55 -20.12 -0.92
CA MET A 42 7.27 -20.43 0.31
C MET A 42 7.26 -21.93 0.54
N VAL A 43 8.45 -22.50 0.72
CA VAL A 43 8.64 -23.88 1.15
C VAL A 43 9.12 -23.86 2.60
N VAL A 44 8.48 -24.67 3.45
CA VAL A 44 8.90 -24.88 4.83
C VAL A 44 9.67 -26.19 4.90
N ASN A 45 10.88 -26.13 5.43
CA ASN A 45 11.77 -27.28 5.54
C ASN A 45 11.61 -27.98 6.90
N GLU A 46 12.05 -29.23 7.00
CA GLU A 46 11.94 -30.04 8.22
C GLU A 46 12.73 -29.46 9.41
N ASP A 47 13.78 -28.69 9.12
CA ASP A 47 14.60 -27.98 10.11
C ASP A 47 14.01 -26.62 10.53
N ASN A 48 12.79 -26.31 10.09
CA ASN A 48 12.08 -25.04 10.28
C ASN A 48 12.72 -23.84 9.58
N THR A 49 13.55 -24.07 8.55
CA THR A 49 13.96 -23.01 7.63
C THR A 49 12.90 -22.79 6.53
N PHE A 50 12.99 -21.65 5.85
CA PHE A 50 12.07 -21.26 4.79
C PHE A 50 12.83 -20.92 3.52
N ASP A 51 12.48 -21.56 2.42
CA ASP A 51 12.90 -21.15 1.09
C ASP A 51 11.79 -20.31 0.46
N ILE A 52 12.09 -19.03 0.23
CA ILE A 52 11.12 -18.06 -0.29
C ILE A 52 11.57 -17.63 -1.68
N THR A 53 10.70 -17.81 -2.66
CA THR A 53 10.87 -17.27 -4.02
C THR A 53 9.80 -16.23 -4.27
N GLU A 54 10.23 -15.02 -4.62
CA GLU A 54 9.38 -13.86 -4.88
C GLU A 54 9.42 -13.49 -6.37
N GLU A 55 8.27 -13.32 -6.99
CA GLU A 55 8.11 -12.79 -8.34
C GLU A 55 7.26 -11.52 -8.28
N ILE A 56 7.90 -10.38 -8.56
CA ILE A 56 7.27 -9.06 -8.51
C ILE A 56 7.23 -8.50 -9.93
N THR A 57 6.02 -8.28 -10.46
CA THR A 57 5.81 -7.59 -11.73
C THR A 57 5.53 -6.13 -11.45
N THR A 58 6.34 -5.24 -12.02
CA THR A 58 6.22 -3.79 -11.79
C THR A 58 6.27 -2.99 -13.09
N TYR A 59 5.48 -1.92 -13.16
CA TYR A 59 5.62 -0.87 -14.16
C TYR A 59 6.26 0.36 -13.55
N PHE A 60 7.31 0.89 -14.18
CA PHE A 60 7.94 2.14 -13.75
C PHE A 60 7.30 3.31 -14.47
N ASP A 61 6.96 4.36 -13.74
CA ASP A 61 6.34 5.57 -14.31
C ASP A 61 7.31 6.36 -15.20
N SER A 62 8.60 6.02 -15.15
CA SER A 62 9.68 6.61 -15.95
C SER A 62 10.79 5.57 -16.18
N ALA A 63 11.57 5.72 -17.26
CA ALA A 63 12.72 4.86 -17.51
C ALA A 63 13.74 5.00 -16.37
N ARG A 64 13.89 3.96 -15.54
CA ARG A 64 14.87 3.90 -14.45
C ARG A 64 15.94 2.86 -14.78
N HIS A 65 17.20 3.25 -14.65
CA HIS A 65 18.34 2.33 -14.81
C HIS A 65 18.38 1.41 -13.59
N ARG A 66 18.52 0.09 -13.80
CA ARG A 66 18.78 -0.82 -12.66
C ARG A 66 20.15 -0.45 -12.08
N ASN A 67 20.23 -0.12 -10.80
CA ASN A 67 21.50 -0.14 -10.07
C ASN A 67 21.84 -1.61 -9.76
N ILE A 68 22.26 -2.37 -10.76
CA ILE A 68 22.85 -3.70 -10.53
C ILE A 68 24.23 -3.44 -9.97
N GLN A 69 24.38 -3.50 -8.65
CA GLN A 69 25.70 -3.61 -8.05
C GLN A 69 26.27 -4.95 -8.52
N LYS A 70 27.26 -4.88 -9.41
CA LYS A 70 27.96 -6.06 -9.92
C LYS A 70 28.67 -6.69 -8.72
N ASP A 71 28.16 -7.82 -8.22
CA ASP A 71 28.86 -8.59 -7.19
C ASP A 71 30.22 -8.98 -7.74
N THR A 72 31.26 -8.27 -7.28
CA THR A 72 32.65 -8.49 -7.71
C THR A 72 33.31 -9.54 -6.81
N ASN A 73 32.55 -10.55 -6.41
CA ASN A 73 33.02 -11.65 -5.57
C ASN A 73 32.75 -13.00 -6.26
N ASN A 74 33.28 -13.17 -7.46
CA ASN A 74 33.42 -14.50 -8.03
C ASN A 74 34.86 -14.70 -8.55
N LYS A 75 35.65 -15.37 -7.68
CA LYS A 75 36.95 -16.03 -7.86
C LYS A 75 38.16 -15.22 -8.33
#